data_AF-A0A2P5K9N1-F1
#
_entry.id   AF-A0A2P5K9N1-F1
#
_cell.length_a   1.000
_cell.length_b   1.000
_cell.length_c   1.000
_cell.angle_alpha   90.00
_cell.angle_beta   90.00
_cell.angle_gamma   90.00
#
_symmetry.space_group_name_H-M   'P 1'
#
loop_
_entity.id
_entity.type
_entity.pdbx_description
1 polymer ?
#
loop_
_entity_poly.entity_id
_entity_poly.type
_entity_poly.pdbx_seq_one_letter_code
_entity_poly.pdbx_strand_id
1 'polypeptide(L)' 'MHGVTKPLKLTLDSFQCKQHLMLKRWWCGADAKASFNRADFGLGYGKSYGFNMQTTLQIQVEGIKQ' A
#
# COMPACT_ATOMS: atom_id res chain seq x y z
N MET A 1 -10.74 -4.28 5.67
CA MET A 1 -11.46 -3.62 4.57
C MET A 1 -12.91 -4.10 4.57
N HIS A 2 -13.89 -3.19 4.50
CA HIS A 2 -15.33 -3.53 4.50
C HIS A 2 -15.75 -4.48 5.65
N GLY A 3 -15.31 -4.17 6.87
CA GLY A 3 -15.56 -5.00 8.06
C GLY A 3 -14.79 -6.32 8.16
N VAL A 4 -14.06 -6.73 7.10
CA VAL A 4 -13.27 -7.97 7.06
C VAL A 4 -11.78 -7.66 7.24
N THR A 5 -11.11 -8.38 8.13
CA THR A 5 -9.66 -8.28 8.35
C THR A 5 -8.96 -9.54 7.88
N LYS A 6 -7.93 -9.37 7.04
CA LYS A 6 -7.07 -10.45 6.53
C LYS A 6 -5.62 -9.97 6.51
N PRO A 7 -4.65 -10.88 6.65
CA PRO A 7 -3.24 -10.53 6.50
C PRO A 7 -2.93 -10.09 5.08
N LEU A 8 -2.09 -9.06 4.95
CA LEU A 8 -1.57 -8.57 3.68
C LEU A 8 -0.10 -8.21 3.85
N LYS A 9 0.78 -8.82 3.05
CA LYS A 9 2.21 -8.49 3.05
C LYS A 9 2.47 -7.35 2.07
N LEU A 10 3.10 -6.29 2.56
CA LEU A 10 3.67 -5.24 1.72
C LEU A 10 5.13 -5.57 1.41
N THR A 11 5.53 -5.35 0.16
CA THR A 11 6.92 -5.43 -0.29
C THR A 11 7.41 -4.01 -0.56
N LEU A 12 8.56 -3.65 0.01
CA LEU A 12 9.21 -2.38 -0.30
C LEU A 12 10.04 -2.51 -1.57
N ASP A 13 9.75 -1.67 -2.56
CA ASP A 13 10.52 -1.56 -3.79
C ASP A 13 11.68 -0.56 -3.64
N SER A 14 11.47 0.48 -2.83
CA SER A 14 12.49 1.47 -2.49
C SER A 14 12.36 1.87 -1.01
N PHE A 15 13.49 2.21 -0.39
CA PHE A 15 13.53 2.80 0.95
C PHE A 15 14.75 3.71 1.06
N GLN A 16 14.54 4.94 1.54
CA GLN A 16 15.61 5.91 1.73
C GLN A 16 15.36 6.80 2.93
N CYS A 17 16.39 7.10 3.71
CA CYS A 17 16.37 8.15 4.72
C CYS A 17 17.44 9.20 4.43
N LYS A 18 17.10 10.49 4.50
CA LYS A 18 18.05 11.62 4.32
C LYS A 18 17.59 12.86 5.09
N GLN A 19 18.43 13.87 5.21
CA GLN A 19 17.97 15.17 5.71
C GLN A 19 17.10 15.87 4.65
N HIS A 20 15.93 16.33 5.06
CA HIS A 20 15.05 17.11 4.21
C HIS A 20 15.59 18.54 4.09
N LEU A 21 15.84 19.00 2.86
CA LEU A 21 16.48 20.30 2.56
C LEU A 21 15.79 21.48 3.27
N MET A 22 14.47 21.55 3.18
CA MET A 22 13.70 22.68 3.74
C MET A 22 13.50 22.56 5.26
N LEU A 23 13.05 21.41 5.74
CA LEU A 23 12.72 21.20 7.15
C LEU A 23 13.94 21.00 8.04
N LYS A 24 15.13 20.74 7.47
CA LYS A 24 16.37 20.44 8.21
C LYS A 24 16.24 19.29 9.21
N ARG A 25 15.24 18.42 9.03
CA ARG A 25 14.98 17.22 9.83
C ARG A 25 15.22 15.97 8.99
N TRP A 26 15.54 14.86 9.64
CA TRP A 26 15.58 13.56 8.98
C TRP A 26 14.19 13.15 8.51
N TRP A 27 14.11 12.68 7.27
CA TRP A 27 12.92 12.05 6.72
C TRP A 27 13.29 10.70 6.11
N CYS A 28 12.34 9.78 6.12
CA CYS A 28 12.41 8.52 5.39
C CYS A 28 11.26 8.43 4.40
N GLY A 29 11.56 7.99 3.18
CA GLY A 29 10.60 7.68 2.14
C GLY A 29 10.64 6.20 1.77
N ALA A 30 9.52 5.65 1.31
CA ALA A 30 9.44 4.29 0.80
C ALA A 30 8.36 4.17 -0.29
N ASP A 31 8.64 3.36 -1.30
CA ASP A 31 7.63 2.84 -2.22
C ASP A 31 7.31 1.41 -1.84
N ALA A 32 6.04 1.12 -1.57
CA ALA A 32 5.58 -0.21 -1.22
C ALA A 32 4.51 -0.71 -2.19
N LYS A 33 4.51 -2.01 -2.45
CA LYS A 33 3.51 -2.69 -3.27
C LYS A 33 2.92 -3.91 -2.58
N ALA A 34 1.68 -4.23 -2.94
CA ALA A 34 1.06 -5.50 -2.64
C ALA A 34 -0.05 -5.80 -3.65
N SER A 35 -0.38 -7.07 -3.84
CA SER A 35 -1.56 -7.45 -4.59
C SER A 35 -2.43 -8.37 -3.76
N PHE A 36 -3.74 -8.18 -3.82
CA PHE A 36 -4.71 -8.99 -3.09
C PHE A 36 -5.99 -9.14 -3.90
N ASN A 37 -6.80 -10.14 -3.56
CA ASN A 37 -8.11 -10.33 -4.17
C ASN A 37 -9.16 -9.55 -3.38
N ARG A 38 -9.79 -8.53 -3.98
CA ARG A 38 -10.78 -7.70 -3.28
C ARG A 38 -12.05 -8.46 -2.87
N ALA A 39 -12.36 -9.58 -3.53
CA ALA A 39 -13.51 -10.41 -3.18
C ALA A 39 -13.35 -11.07 -1.80
N ASP A 40 -12.12 -11.34 -1.34
CA ASP A 40 -11.83 -11.94 -0.03
C ASP A 40 -12.22 -11.02 1.15
N PHE A 41 -12.49 -9.76 0.84
CA PHE A 41 -12.89 -8.72 1.77
C PHE A 41 -14.34 -8.25 1.53
N GLY A 42 -15.15 -9.04 0.82
CA GLY A 42 -16.57 -8.73 0.56
C GLY A 42 -16.83 -7.80 -0.62
N LEU A 43 -15.79 -7.34 -1.35
CA LEU A 43 -15.95 -6.53 -2.55
C LEU A 43 -16.01 -7.43 -3.79
N GLY A 44 -17.12 -8.14 -3.99
CA GLY A 44 -17.28 -9.15 -5.06
C GLY A 44 -17.89 -8.65 -6.38
N TYR A 45 -18.23 -7.35 -6.50
CA TYR A 45 -18.91 -6.83 -7.68
C TYR A 45 -18.13 -7.12 -8.98
N GLY A 46 -18.81 -7.55 -10.04
CA GLY A 46 -18.20 -7.89 -11.33
C GLY A 46 -17.66 -9.32 -11.45
N LYS A 47 -17.56 -10.09 -10.34
CA LYS A 47 -16.99 -11.46 -10.36
C LYS A 47 -17.76 -12.40 -11.29
N SER A 48 -19.09 -12.37 -11.25
CA SER A 48 -19.96 -13.17 -12.16
C SER A 48 -19.92 -12.70 -13.62
N TYR A 49 -19.46 -11.47 -13.86
CA TYR A 49 -19.28 -10.89 -15.19
C TYR A 49 -17.85 -11.09 -15.72
N GLY A 50 -17.02 -11.91 -15.05
CA GLY A 50 -15.66 -12.23 -15.49
C GLY A 50 -14.58 -11.19 -15.15
N PHE A 51 -14.86 -10.21 -14.28
CA PHE A 51 -13.87 -9.21 -13.91
C PHE A 51 -12.70 -9.85 -13.14
N ASN A 52 -11.48 -9.34 -13.36
CA ASN A 52 -10.34 -9.70 -12.52
C ASN A 52 -10.50 -9.02 -11.14
N MET A 53 -10.50 -9.82 -10.08
CA MET A 53 -10.63 -9.33 -8.71
C MET A 53 -9.27 -8.97 -8.08
N GLN A 54 -8.15 -9.29 -8.73
CA GLN A 54 -6.84 -8.91 -8.25
C GLN A 54 -6.68 -7.39 -8.31
N THR A 55 -6.37 -6.81 -7.15
CA THR A 55 -6.17 -5.39 -6.94
C THR A 55 -4.75 -5.18 -6.45
N THR A 56 -4.01 -4.30 -7.12
CA THR A 56 -2.63 -3.97 -6.76
C THR A 56 -2.60 -2.62 -6.05
N LEU A 57 -1.97 -2.58 -4.89
CA LEU A 57 -1.64 -1.37 -4.14
C LEU A 57 -0.27 -0.86 -4.58
N GLN A 58 -0.20 0.44 -4.83
CA GLN A 58 1.03 1.21 -4.97
C GLN A 58 0.97 2.30 -3.90
N ILE A 59 1.90 2.25 -2.96
CA ILE A 59 1.86 3.07 -1.75
C ILE A 59 3.14 3.90 -1.69
N GLN A 60 2.98 5.21 -1.73
CA GLN A 60 4.04 6.17 -1.43
C GLN A 60 4.00 6.52 0.05
N VAL A 61 5.14 6.44 0.73
CA VAL A 61 5.28 6.75 2.16
C VAL A 61 6.33 7.83 2.35
N GLU A 62 6.02 8.84 3.16
CA GLU A 62 6.99 9.80 3.69
C GLU A 62 6.76 9.97 5.19
N GLY A 63 7.83 9.93 5.97
CA GLY A 63 7.81 10.14 7.42
C GLY A 63 8.91 11.08 7.84
N ILE A 64 8.55 12.15 8.55
CA ILE A 64 9.52 13.09 9.14
C ILE A 64 9.71 12.74 10.61
N LYS A 65 10.97 12.75 11.08
CA LYS A 65 11.28 12.57 12.49
C LYS A 65 10.53 13.61 13.35
N GLN A 66 9.83 13.12 14.38
CA GLN A 66 9.10 13.95 15.35
C GLN A 66 10.06 14.88 16.09
#